data_AF-A0A0G4KQU9-F1
#
_entry.id   AF-A0A0G4KQU9-F1
#
_cell.length_a   1.000
_cell.length_b   1.000
_cell.length_c   1.000
_cell.angle_alpha   90.00
_cell.angle_beta   90.00
_cell.angle_gamma   90.00
#
_symmetry.space_group_name_H-M   'P 1'
#
loop_
_entity.id
_entity.type
_entity.pdbx_description
1 polymer ?
#
loop_
_entity_poly.entity_id
_entity_poly.type
_entity_poly.pdbx_seq_one_letter_code
_entity_poly.pdbx_strand_id
1 'polypeptide(L)' 'ATPSSNISRTDTLSKYLKLDQKGSIMAEYIWIDAAGETRSKSRVS' A
#
# COMPACT_ATOMS: atom_id res chain seq x y z
N ALA A 1 15.49 -6.70 21.89
CA ALA A 1 15.04 -5.33 21.58
C ALA A 1 13.53 -5.31 21.67
N THR A 2 12.94 -4.42 22.47
CA THR A 2 11.49 -4.25 22.57
C THR A 2 10.98 -3.72 21.23
N PRO A 3 9.99 -4.34 20.57
CA PRO A 3 9.46 -3.80 19.33
C PRO A 3 8.83 -2.44 19.63
N SER A 4 9.23 -1.41 18.89
CA SER A 4 8.54 -0.12 18.95
C SER A 4 7.07 -0.34 18.60
N SER A 5 6.17 0.06 19.49
CA SER A 5 4.75 0.04 19.21
C SER A 5 4.46 1.07 18.11
N ASN A 6 4.38 0.60 16.87
CA ASN A 6 3.92 1.43 15.76
C ASN A 6 2.42 1.70 15.97
N ILE A 7 2.11 2.84 16.57
CA ILE A 7 0.73 3.32 16.69
C ILE A 7 0.29 3.80 15.30
N SER A 8 -0.43 2.94 14.56
CA SER A 8 -1.05 3.33 13.29
C SER A 8 -2.28 4.21 13.54
N ARG A 9 -2.43 5.28 12.75
CA ARG A 9 -3.57 6.22 12.83
C ARG A 9 -4.45 6.11 11.59
N THR A 10 -5.40 5.18 11.63
CA THR A 10 -6.30 4.87 10.51
C THR A 10 -7.07 6.09 10.00
N ASP A 11 -7.55 6.96 10.89
CA ASP A 11 -8.31 8.16 10.50
C ASP A 11 -7.48 9.13 9.67
N THR A 12 -6.19 9.24 10.00
CA THR A 12 -5.24 10.08 9.24
C THR A 12 -5.03 9.52 7.84
N LEU A 13 -4.86 8.20 7.70
CA LEU A 13 -4.71 7.54 6.40
C LEU A 13 -5.97 7.67 5.52
N SER A 14 -7.16 7.51 6.12
CA SER A 14 -8.44 7.59 5.42
C SER A 14 -8.64 8.92 4.68
N LYS A 15 -8.13 10.03 5.26
CA LYS A 15 -8.13 11.34 4.61
C LYS A 15 -7.34 11.35 3.29
N TYR A 16 -6.14 10.78 3.29
CA TYR A 16 -5.27 10.78 2.12
C TYR A 16 -5.73 9.79 1.05
N LEU A 17 -6.28 8.64 1.47
CA LEU A 17 -6.79 7.61 0.57
C LEU A 17 -7.96 8.10 -0.31
N LYS A 18 -8.77 9.04 0.21
CA LYS A 18 -9.94 9.60 -0.49
C LYS A 18 -9.63 10.82 -1.35
N LEU A 19 -8.36 11.25 -1.43
CA LEU A 19 -8.00 12.39 -2.27
C LEU A 19 -8.21 12.05 -3.74
N ASP A 20 -8.70 13.03 -4.49
CA ASP A 20 -8.74 12.97 -5.94
C ASP A 20 -7.31 12.89 -6.50
N GLN A 21 -7.04 11.80 -7.24
CA GLN A 21 -5.71 11.48 -7.79
C GLN A 21 -5.42 12.18 -9.14
N LYS A 22 -6.28 13.13 -9.57
CA LYS A 22 -6.04 14.03 -10.71
C LYS A 22 -5.72 13.31 -12.02
N GLY A 23 -6.43 12.22 -12.28
CA GLY A 23 -6.29 11.43 -13.50
C GLY A 23 -5.10 10.46 -13.51
N SER A 24 -4.26 10.45 -12.46
CA SER A 24 -3.24 9.42 -12.28
C SER A 24 -3.90 8.08 -11.97
N ILE A 25 -3.44 7.01 -12.62
CA ILE A 25 -3.93 5.65 -12.37
C ILE A 25 -2.85 4.84 -11.65
N MET A 26 -3.25 4.08 -10.64
CA MET A 26 -2.38 3.13 -9.95
C MET A 26 -2.65 1.72 -10.48
N ALA A 27 -1.66 1.14 -11.14
CA ALA A 27 -1.70 -0.25 -11.59
C ALA A 27 -0.98 -1.15 -10.59
N GLU A 28 -1.69 -2.13 -10.03
CA GLU A 28 -1.13 -3.12 -9.11
C GLU A 28 -0.61 -4.34 -9.89
N TYR A 29 0.69 -4.61 -9.79
CA TYR A 29 1.30 -5.83 -10.31
C TYR A 29 1.26 -6.88 -9.22
N ILE A 30 0.81 -8.10 -9.56
CA ILE A 30 0.69 -9.23 -8.66
C ILE A 30 1.51 -10.39 -9.22
N TRP A 31 2.30 -11.07 -8.38
CA TRP A 31 3.06 -12.25 -8.76
C TRP A 31 3.20 -13.22 -7.59
N ILE A 32 3.62 -14.45 -7.90
CA ILE A 32 3.94 -15.49 -6.91
C ILE A 32 5.45 -15.57 -6.75
N ASP A 33 5.93 -15.62 -5.50
CA ASP A 33 7.37 -15.72 -5.21
C ASP A 33 7.89 -17.17 -5.17
N ALA A 34 9.17 -17.33 -4.86
CA ALA A 34 9.82 -18.63 -4.79
C ALA A 34 9.31 -19.53 -3.65
N ALA A 35 8.64 -18.97 -2.64
CA ALA A 35 8.00 -19.72 -1.57
C ALA A 35 6.54 -20.09 -1.92
N GLY A 36 6.02 -19.65 -3.08
CA GLY A 36 4.63 -19.84 -3.47
C GLY A 36 3.68 -18.77 -2.92
N GLU A 37 4.21 -17.69 -2.33
CA GLU A 37 3.40 -16.65 -1.69
C GLU A 37 3.07 -15.50 -2.65
N THR A 38 1.93 -14.86 -2.43
CA THR A 38 1.50 -13.70 -3.24
C THR A 38 2.30 -12.45 -2.86
N ARG A 39 2.79 -11.75 -3.88
CA ARG A 39 3.48 -10.46 -3.76
C ARG A 39 2.80 -9.44 -4.67
N SER A 40 2.95 -8.17 -4.31
CA SER A 40 2.41 -7.10 -5.13
C SER A 40 3.22 -5.80 -5.05
N LYS A 41 3.09 -4.96 -6.09
CA LYS A 41 3.70 -3.63 -6.19
C LYS A 41 2.90 -2.75 -7.14
N SER A 42 2.67 -1.50 -6.76
CA SER A 42 2.00 -0.53 -7.63
C SER A 42 2.97 0.25 -8.51
N ARG A 43 2.50 0.65 -9.69
CA ARG A 43 3.09 1.72 -10.52
C ARG A 43 2.04 2.79 -10.77
N VAL A 44 2.47 4.05 -10.71
CA VAL A 44 1.63 5.20 -11.06
C VAL A 44 1.94 5.62 -12.50
N SER A 45 0.90 5.84 -13.30
CA SER A 45 0.97 6.33 -14.69
C SER A 45 0.18 7.61 -14.88
#